data_AF-A0A3L6Q3Q9-F1
#
_entry.id   AF-A0A3L6Q3Q9-F1
#
_cell.length_a   1.000
_cell.length_b   1.000
_cell.length_c   1.000
_cell.angle_alpha   90.00
_cell.angle_beta   90.00
_cell.angle_gamma   90.00
#
_symmetry.space_group_name_H-M   'P 1'
#
loop_
_entity.id
_entity.type
_entity.pdbx_description
1 polymer ?
#
loop_
_entity_poly.entity_id
_entity_poly.type
_entity_poly.pdbx_seq_one_letter_code
_entity_poly.pdbx_strand_id
1 'polypeptide(L)' 'MMVSIKDIPILRGDNYNEWYKKLDLFFTMAELDWVLSAPVPVEPERLVRGDDVTDAAWKQTELSYKASK' A
#
# COMPACT_ATOMS: atom_id res chain seq x y z
N MET A 1 9.57 -13.33 17.62
CA MET A 1 9.30 -14.18 16.45
C MET A 1 8.55 -13.33 15.46
N MET A 2 9.07 -13.10 14.25
CA MET A 2 8.39 -12.27 13.25
C MET A 2 7.49 -13.18 12.42
N VAL A 3 6.17 -13.02 12.53
CA VAL A 3 5.20 -13.80 11.75
C VAL A 3 5.22 -13.24 10.33
N SER A 4 5.57 -14.06 9.34
CA SER A 4 5.52 -13.66 7.93
C SER A 4 4.17 -14.05 7.33
N ILE A 5 3.68 -13.25 6.37
CA ILE A 5 2.49 -13.60 5.59
C ILE A 5 2.62 -14.96 4.89
N LYS A 6 3.88 -15.36 4.59
CA LYS A 6 4.20 -16.67 3.97
C LYS A 6 3.95 -17.85 4.90
N ASP A 7 3.87 -17.61 6.21
CA ASP A 7 3.63 -18.64 7.23
C ASP A 7 2.13 -18.89 7.48
N ILE A 8 1.26 -18.03 6.91
CA ILE A 8 -0.19 -18.23 6.93
C ILE A 8 -0.51 -19.38 5.94
N PRO A 9 -1.11 -20.49 6.40
CA PRO A 9 -1.46 -21.59 5.52
C PRO A 9 -2.45 -21.13 4.45
N ILE A 10 -2.53 -21.82 3.33
CA ILE A 10 -3.62 -21.60 2.37
C ILE A 10 -4.93 -22.07 3.03
N LEU A 11 -5.99 -21.26 2.94
CA LEU A 11 -7.31 -21.61 3.46
C LEU A 11 -7.85 -22.85 2.74
N ARG A 12 -8.30 -23.82 3.53
CA ARG A 12 -8.95 -25.07 3.12
C ARG A 12 -10.16 -25.31 4.01
N GLY A 13 -11.06 -26.18 3.57
CA GLY A 13 -12.30 -26.47 4.32
C GLY A 13 -12.06 -27.04 5.73
N ASP A 14 -10.90 -27.65 5.98
CA ASP A 14 -10.54 -28.33 7.22
C ASP A 14 -9.69 -27.47 8.19
N ASN A 15 -9.21 -26.29 7.78
CA ASN A 15 -8.21 -25.54 8.54
C ASN A 15 -8.62 -24.10 8.94
N TYR A 16 -9.91 -23.74 8.80
CA TYR A 16 -10.40 -22.38 9.02
C TYR A 16 -9.91 -21.75 10.34
N ASN A 17 -10.03 -22.48 11.46
CA ASN A 17 -9.65 -21.94 12.78
C ASN A 17 -8.15 -21.65 12.91
N GLU A 18 -7.29 -22.49 12.34
CA GLU A 18 -5.84 -22.27 12.36
C GLU A 18 -5.45 -21.14 11.41
N TRP A 19 -6.04 -21.15 10.21
CA TRP A 19 -5.88 -20.09 9.21
C TRP A 19 -6.23 -18.72 9.80
N TYR A 20 -7.41 -18.61 10.40
CA TYR A 20 -7.89 -17.36 10.99
C TYR A 20 -6.96 -16.84 12.09
N LYS A 21 -6.52 -17.71 13.01
CA LYS A 21 -5.60 -17.32 14.10
C LYS A 21 -4.25 -16.79 13.58
N LYS A 22 -3.69 -17.42 12.55
CA LYS A 22 -2.41 -16.99 11.96
C LYS A 22 -2.56 -15.67 11.20
N LEU A 23 -3.68 -15.50 10.50
CA LEU A 23 -4.01 -14.28 9.79
C LEU A 23 -4.22 -13.11 10.77
N ASP A 24 -5.02 -13.32 11.82
CA ASP A 24 -5.29 -12.34 12.87
C ASP A 24 -4.00 -11.90 13.60
N LEU A 25 -3.15 -12.87 13.95
CA LEU A 25 -1.85 -12.59 14.54
C LEU A 25 -0.94 -11.79 13.60
N PHE A 26 -0.92 -12.11 12.31
CA PHE A 26 -0.13 -11.36 11.33
C PHE A 26 -0.60 -9.90 11.24
N PHE A 27 -1.91 -9.66 11.12
CA PHE A 27 -2.46 -8.30 11.08
C PHE A 27 -2.16 -7.51 12.35
N THR A 28 -2.31 -8.15 13.52
CA THR A 28 -1.98 -7.56 14.83
C THR A 28 -0.51 -7.19 14.92
N MET A 29 0.40 -8.11 14.56
CA MET A 29 1.85 -7.86 14.64
C MET A 29 2.35 -6.85 13.61
N ALA A 30 1.67 -6.73 12.48
CA ALA A 30 1.97 -5.73 11.45
C ALA A 30 1.33 -4.36 11.75
N GLU A 31 0.64 -4.21 12.89
CA GLU A 31 -0.06 -3.00 13.30
C GLU A 31 -0.99 -2.45 12.19
N LEU A 32 -1.59 -3.33 11.40
CA LEU A 32 -2.35 -2.97 10.19
C LEU A 32 -3.75 -2.39 10.48
N ASP A 33 -4.09 -2.16 11.74
CA ASP A 33 -5.36 -1.55 12.17
C ASP A 33 -5.60 -0.18 11.52
N TRP A 34 -4.52 0.56 11.22
CA TRP A 34 -4.62 1.86 10.56
C TRP A 34 -5.33 1.79 9.21
N VAL A 35 -5.22 0.66 8.47
CA VAL A 35 -5.85 0.46 7.15
C VAL A 35 -7.38 0.55 7.22
N LEU A 36 -7.99 0.18 8.35
CA LEU A 36 -9.44 0.22 8.54
C LEU A 36 -9.97 1.64 8.79
N SER A 37 -9.09 2.55 9.21
CA SER A 37 -9.45 3.92 9.61
C SER A 37 -8.91 4.99 8.66
N ALA A 38 -7.84 4.68 7.93
CA ALA A 38 -7.23 5.61 7.02
C ALA A 38 -8.10 5.82 5.77
N PRO A 39 -8.23 7.07 5.29
CA PRO A 39 -8.87 7.32 4.01
C PRO A 39 -8.09 6.62 2.89
N VAL A 40 -8.82 6.14 1.89
CA VAL A 40 -8.22 5.58 0.67
C VAL A 40 -7.30 6.65 0.06
N PRO A 41 -6.03 6.35 -0.24
CA PRO A 41 -5.15 7.30 -0.91
C PRO A 41 -5.76 7.74 -2.23
N VAL A 42 -5.80 9.05 -2.45
CA VAL A 42 -6.27 9.61 -3.73
C VAL A 42 -5.15 9.47 -4.74
N GLU A 43 -5.45 8.89 -5.91
CA GLU A 43 -4.46 8.81 -6.99
C GLU A 43 -4.04 10.23 -7.40
N PRO A 44 -2.73 10.52 -7.50
CA PRO A 44 -2.26 11.83 -7.91
C PRO A 44 -2.82 12.21 -9.29
N GLU A 45 -3.43 13.39 -9.39
CA GLU A 45 -3.92 13.91 -10.66
C GLU A 45 -2.80 13.95 -11.70
N ARG A 46 -3.15 13.63 -12.95
CA ARG A 46 -2.19 13.66 -14.05
C ARG A 46 -1.67 15.09 -14.21
N LEU A 47 -0.34 15.26 -14.16
CA LEU A 47 0.27 16.56 -14.39
C LEU A 47 -0.07 17.09 -15.79
N VAL A 48 -0.41 18.38 -15.86
CA VAL A 48 -0.56 19.13 -17.09
C VAL A 48 0.46 20.27 -17.08
N ARG A 49 1.22 20.42 -18.15
CA ARG A 49 2.21 21.49 -18.28
C ARG A 49 1.49 22.79 -18.63
N GLY A 50 1.73 23.83 -17.84
CA GLY A 50 1.30 25.20 -18.16
C GLY A 50 2.18 25.84 -19.23
N ASP A 51 1.62 26.77 -20.00
CA ASP A 51 2.29 27.45 -21.11
C ASP A 51 3.49 28.31 -20.66
N ASP A 52 3.52 28.71 -19.39
CA ASP A 52 4.55 29.54 -18.76
C ASP A 52 5.67 28.73 -18.08
N VAL A 53 5.58 27.39 -18.10
CA VAL A 53 6.54 26.52 -17.41
C VAL A 53 7.72 26.20 -18.33
N THR A 54 8.93 26.52 -17.87
CA THR A 54 10.18 26.17 -18.60
C THR A 54 10.41 24.66 -18.65
N ASP A 55 11.14 24.19 -19.66
CA ASP A 55 11.44 22.75 -19.82
C ASP A 55 12.17 22.17 -18.60
N ALA A 56 13.11 22.94 -18.02
CA ALA A 56 13.87 22.52 -16.86
C ALA A 56 12.98 22.38 -15.61
N ALA A 57 12.07 23.34 -15.39
CA ALA A 57 11.11 23.27 -14.29
C ALA A 57 10.13 22.10 -14.47
N TRP A 58 9.61 21.91 -15.69
CA TRP A 58 8.70 20.81 -16.00
C TRP A 58 9.33 19.43 -15.76
N LYS A 59 10.59 19.25 -16.19
CA LYS A 59 11.31 17.99 -15.99
C LYS A 59 11.48 17.62 -14.51
N GLN A 60 11.70 18.61 -13.65
CA GLN A 60 11.78 18.38 -12.20
C GLN A 60 10.41 17.94 -11.64
N THR A 61 9.32 18.60 -12.06
CA THR A 61 7.96 18.24 -11.66
C THR A 61 7.58 16.83 -12.12
N GLU A 62 7.94 16.45 -13.34
CA GLU A 62 7.72 15.08 -13.86
C GLU A 62 8.46 14.02 -13.05
N LEU A 63 9.70 14.31 -12.63
CA LEU A 63 10.47 13.40 -11.78
C LEU A 63 9.81 13.22 -10.41
N SER A 64 9.34 14.31 -9.79
CA SER A 64 8.62 14.27 -8.51
C SER A 64 7.30 13.50 -8.62
N TYR A 65 6.55 13.67 -9.71
CA TYR A 65 5.30 12.92 -9.93
C TYR A 65 5.55 11.42 -10.15
N LYS A 66 6.59 11.07 -10.94
CA LYS A 66 6.99 9.66 -11.12
C LYS A 66 7.46 9.01 -9.83
N ALA A 67 8.10 9.76 -8.93
CA ALA A 67 8.51 9.26 -7.62
C ALA A 67 7.35 9.12 -6.62
N SER A 68 6.21 9.77 -6.90
CA SER A 68 4.99 9.73 -6.07
C SER A 68 4.02 8.62 -6.48
N LYS A 69 4.38 7.83 -7.52
CA LYS A 69 3.61 6.73 -8.08
C LYS A 69 4.33 5.40 -7.81
#